data_AF-A0A2N2GLJ4-F1
#
_entry.id   AF-A0A2N2GLJ4-F1
#
_cell.length_a   1.000
_cell.length_b   1.000
_cell.length_c   1.000
_cell.angle_alpha   90.00
_cell.angle_beta   90.00
_cell.angle_gamma   90.00
#
_symmetry.space_group_name_H-M   'P 1'
#
loop_
_entity.id
_entity.type
_entity.pdbx_description
1 polymer ?
#
loop_
_entity_poly.entity_id
_entity_poly.type
_entity_poly.pdbx_seq_one_letter_code
_entity_poly.pdbx_strand_id
1 'polypeptide(L)'
;MQWDKDAEQAVDKVPFFVPARGQKRGETEARQAGAARITMEHVTACKQRYQHHQENEVQGFTVESCFGQSGCPNRIDTGENLSKRLESLLRAH
;
A
#
# COMPACT_ATOMS: atom_id res chain seq x y z
N MET A 1 7.29 -22.88 -9.13
CA MET A 1 6.31 -23.90 -8.66
C MET A 1 5.20 -24.06 -9.71
N GLN A 2 4.35 -25.09 -9.63
CA GLN A 2 3.13 -25.14 -10.46
C GLN A 2 2.01 -24.32 -9.81
N TRP A 3 1.29 -23.53 -10.61
CA TRP A 3 0.14 -22.73 -10.17
C TRP A 3 -1.16 -23.34 -10.69
N ASP A 4 -2.21 -23.26 -9.88
CA ASP A 4 -3.57 -23.39 -10.41
C ASP A 4 -3.98 -22.12 -11.16
N LYS A 5 -4.80 -22.30 -12.21
CA LYS A 5 -5.19 -21.23 -13.14
C LYS A 5 -5.93 -20.09 -12.45
N ASP A 6 -6.74 -20.41 -11.44
CA ASP A 6 -7.49 -19.44 -10.64
C ASP A 6 -6.55 -18.63 -9.73
N ALA A 7 -5.53 -19.26 -9.15
CA ALA A 7 -4.50 -18.61 -8.36
C ALA A 7 -3.64 -17.65 -9.19
N GLU A 8 -3.24 -18.07 -10.40
CA GLU A 8 -2.54 -17.22 -11.38
C GLU A 8 -3.38 -15.99 -11.75
N GLN A 9 -4.65 -16.18 -12.14
CA GLN A 9 -5.54 -15.08 -12.49
C GLN A 9 -5.78 -14.11 -11.33
N ALA A 10 -5.81 -14.59 -10.09
CA ALA A 10 -5.98 -13.75 -8.92
C ALA A 10 -4.75 -12.84 -8.69
N VAL A 11 -3.54 -13.35 -8.95
CA VAL A 11 -2.30 -12.57 -8.87
C VAL A 11 -2.13 -11.65 -10.08
N ASP A 12 -2.65 -11.99 -11.25
CA ASP A 12 -2.62 -11.07 -12.40
C ASP A 12 -3.56 -9.87 -12.25
N LYS A 13 -4.59 -9.99 -11.39
CA LYS A 13 -5.54 -8.90 -11.12
C LYS A 13 -5.01 -7.83 -10.16
N VAL A 14 -3.86 -8.03 -9.50
CA VAL A 14 -3.26 -6.94 -8.71
C VAL A 14 -2.61 -5.89 -9.61
N PRO A 15 -2.61 -4.60 -9.21
CA PRO A 15 -2.02 -3.53 -10.00
C PRO A 15 -0.59 -3.86 -10.47
N PHE A 16 -0.29 -3.53 -11.73
CA PHE A 16 0.88 -3.97 -12.51
C PHE A 16 2.27 -3.74 -11.86
N PHE A 17 2.39 -2.93 -10.81
CA PHE A 17 3.64 -2.70 -10.08
C PHE A 17 3.89 -3.69 -8.92
N VAL A 18 2.94 -4.58 -8.64
CA VAL A 18 3.00 -5.64 -7.61
C VAL A 18 2.96 -7.11 -8.12
N PRO A 19 2.69 -7.49 -9.39
CA PRO A 19 2.47 -8.89 -9.78
C PRO A 19 3.68 -9.79 -9.52
N ALA A 20 4.89 -9.30 -9.86
CA ALA A 20 6.13 -10.04 -9.61
C ALA A 20 6.38 -10.30 -8.11
N ARG A 21 5.93 -9.38 -7.23
CA ARG A 21 5.97 -9.59 -5.77
C ARG A 21 4.88 -10.57 -5.33
N GLY A 22 3.68 -10.48 -5.91
CA GLY A 22 2.57 -11.40 -5.65
C GLY A 22 2.91 -12.85 -5.96
N GLN A 23 3.51 -13.12 -7.12
CA GLN A 23 3.95 -14.45 -7.53
C GLN A 23 4.98 -15.02 -6.55
N LYS A 24 6.08 -14.28 -6.31
CA LYS A 24 7.15 -14.72 -5.40
C LYS A 24 6.65 -15.01 -3.98
N ARG A 25 5.66 -14.25 -3.50
CA ARG A 25 5.06 -14.46 -2.18
C ARG A 25 4.13 -15.67 -2.14
N GLY A 26 3.32 -15.89 -3.18
CA GLY A 26 2.51 -17.11 -3.32
C GLY A 26 3.38 -18.38 -3.33
N GLU A 27 4.52 -18.35 -4.02
CA GLU A 27 5.48 -19.46 -3.99
C GLU A 27 6.10 -19.68 -2.60
N THR A 28 6.34 -18.60 -1.85
CA THR A 28 6.90 -18.68 -0.50
C THR A 28 5.91 -19.31 0.47
N GLU A 29 4.64 -18.92 0.43
CA GLU A 29 3.58 -19.50 1.27
C GLU A 29 3.37 -20.98 0.97
N ALA A 30 3.28 -21.36 -0.30
CA ALA A 30 3.16 -22.77 -0.68
C ALA A 30 4.38 -23.60 -0.25
N ARG A 31 5.59 -23.03 -0.32
CA ARG A 31 6.80 -23.71 0.15
C ARG A 31 6.82 -23.88 1.66
N GLN A 32 6.37 -22.88 2.42
CA GLN A 32 6.23 -22.96 3.88
C GLN A 32 5.18 -23.99 4.30
N ALA A 33 4.11 -24.13 3.51
CA ALA A 33 3.09 -25.16 3.68
C ALA A 33 3.53 -26.56 3.20
N GLY A 34 4.73 -26.70 2.62
CA GLY A 34 5.21 -27.96 2.04
C GLY A 34 4.45 -28.42 0.79
N ALA A 35 3.70 -27.51 0.16
CA ALA A 35 2.86 -27.81 -0.99
C ALA A 35 3.69 -27.87 -2.28
N ALA A 36 3.40 -28.86 -3.13
CA ALA A 36 4.01 -28.99 -4.45
C ALA A 36 3.39 -28.03 -5.50
N ARG A 37 2.22 -27.46 -5.20
CA ARG A 37 1.40 -26.63 -6.08
C ARG A 37 0.81 -25.45 -5.31
N ILE A 38 0.70 -24.31 -6.00
CA ILE A 38 0.13 -23.09 -5.46
C ILE A 38 -1.35 -23.04 -5.82
N THR A 39 -2.16 -22.93 -4.78
CA THR A 39 -3.62 -22.93 -4.83
C THR A 39 -4.14 -21.57 -4.38
N MET A 40 -5.45 -21.35 -4.55
CA MET A 40 -6.11 -20.12 -4.13
C MET A 40 -6.04 -19.89 -2.60
N GLU A 41 -5.92 -20.95 -1.81
CA GLU A 41 -5.73 -20.88 -0.35
C GLU A 41 -4.40 -20.19 0.01
N HIS A 42 -3.32 -20.55 -0.68
CA HIS A 42 -2.00 -19.95 -0.45
C HIS A 42 -1.97 -18.47 -0.81
N VAL A 43 -2.62 -18.09 -1.92
CA VAL A 43 -2.75 -16.68 -2.33
C VAL A 43 -3.63 -15.90 -1.35
N THR A 44 -4.68 -16.51 -0.81
CA THR A 44 -5.55 -15.87 0.20
C THR A 44 -4.82 -15.68 1.52
N ALA A 45 -4.08 -16.69 1.99
CA ALA A 45 -3.23 -16.59 3.18
C ALA A 45 -2.16 -15.49 3.00
N CYS A 46 -1.51 -15.45 1.83
CA CYS A 46 -0.58 -14.40 1.46
C CYS A 46 -1.20 -13.00 1.54
N LYS A 47 -2.41 -12.83 0.98
CA LYS A 47 -3.16 -11.57 1.00
C LYS A 47 -3.48 -11.12 2.42
N GLN A 48 -3.97 -12.03 3.27
CA GLN A 48 -4.29 -11.74 4.67
C GLN A 48 -3.03 -11.32 5.44
N ARG A 49 -1.95 -12.07 5.29
CA ARG A 49 -0.66 -11.77 5.93
C ARG A 49 -0.11 -10.41 5.51
N TYR A 50 -0.20 -10.09 4.21
CA TYR A 50 0.15 -8.76 3.73
C TYR A 50 -0.71 -7.67 4.35
N GLN A 51 -2.03 -7.85 4.41
CA GLN A 51 -2.95 -6.86 4.95
C GLN A 51 -2.71 -6.59 6.44
N HIS A 52 -2.35 -7.60 7.23
CA HIS A 52 -2.05 -7.46 8.65
C HIS A 52 -0.64 -6.94 8.96
N HIS A 53 0.27 -6.95 7.98
CA HIS A 53 1.66 -6.56 8.16
C HIS A 53 2.15 -5.52 7.15
N GLN A 54 1.26 -4.76 6.50
CA GLN A 54 1.63 -3.76 5.48
C GLN A 54 2.69 -2.79 6.00
N GLU A 55 2.56 -2.36 7.25
CA GLU A 55 3.47 -1.46 7.95
C GLU A 55 4.89 -2.03 8.17
N ASN A 56 5.03 -3.36 8.29
CA ASN A 56 6.31 -4.04 8.45
C ASN A 56 6.93 -4.46 7.11
N GLU A 57 6.12 -4.58 6.06
CA GLU A 57 6.56 -5.06 4.74
C GLU A 57 6.93 -3.96 3.75
N VAL A 58 6.50 -2.73 4.01
CA VAL A 58 6.90 -1.55 3.24
C VAL A 58 7.63 -0.61 4.20
N GLN A 59 8.96 -0.49 4.05
CA GLN A 59 9.69 0.62 4.67
C GLN A 59 9.27 1.91 3.97
N GLY A 60 8.12 2.44 4.38
CA GLY A 60 7.54 3.69 3.92
C GLY A 60 7.73 4.75 4.99
N PHE A 61 8.29 5.89 4.60
CA PHE A 61 8.26 7.07 5.44
C PHE A 61 6.92 7.77 5.19
N THR A 62 5.98 7.65 6.12
CA THR A 62 4.75 8.46 6.10
C THR A 62 5.10 9.85 6.60
N VAL A 63 4.96 10.85 5.73
CA VAL A 63 5.06 12.25 6.13
C VAL A 63 3.72 12.66 6.72
N GLU A 64 3.55 12.47 8.02
CA GLU A 64 2.38 12.96 8.76
C GLU A 64 2.49 14.48 8.93
N SER A 65 1.92 15.21 7.98
CA SER A 65 1.84 16.67 8.07
C SER A 65 0.49 17.04 8.69
N CYS A 66 0.50 17.63 9.88
CA CYS A 66 -0.72 18.26 10.39
C CYS A 66 -1.03 19.53 9.57
N PHE A 67 -2.00 19.43 8.66
CA PHE A 67 -2.59 20.56 7.93
C PHE A 67 -3.57 21.41 8.78
N GLY A 68 -3.67 21.11 10.08
CA GLY A 68 -4.54 21.85 11.00
C GLY A 68 -4.05 23.29 11.22
N GLN A 69 -4.99 24.24 11.29
CA GLN A 69 -4.70 25.66 11.49
C GLN A 69 -4.14 25.97 12.88
N SER A 70 -4.31 25.09 13.87
CA SER A 70 -3.73 25.21 15.21
C SER A 70 -3.61 23.85 15.91
N GLY A 71 -2.72 23.75 16.91
CA GLY A 71 -2.69 22.64 17.88
C GLY A 71 -1.60 21.56 17.70
N CYS A 72 -0.85 21.53 16.59
CA CYS A 72 0.23 20.55 16.41
C CYS A 72 1.64 21.20 16.50
N PRO A 73 2.54 20.71 17.37
CA PRO A 73 3.91 21.21 17.47
C PRO A 73 4.81 20.83 16.27
N ASN A 74 4.43 19.81 15.49
CA ASN A 74 5.18 19.31 14.33
C ASN A 74 4.60 19.80 12.98
N ARG A 75 3.99 20.98 12.93
CA ARG A 75 3.34 21.46 11.70
C ARG A 75 4.36 21.73 10.60
N ILE A 76 4.01 21.35 9.37
CA ILE A 76 4.83 21.64 8.18
C ILE A 76 4.51 23.02 7.62
N ASP A 77 3.25 23.47 7.70
CA ASP A 77 2.84 24.78 7.19
C ASP A 77 2.00 25.59 8.19
N THR A 78 2.49 26.81 8.40
CA THR A 78 1.79 28.09 8.65
C THR A 78 0.29 28.17 8.40
N GLY A 79 -0.16 27.71 7.22
CA GLY A 79 -1.49 27.97 6.69
C GLY A 79 -1.80 29.46 6.46
N GLU A 80 -1.19 30.37 7.21
CA GLU A 80 -1.39 31.81 7.19
C GLU A 80 -0.88 32.44 5.90
N ASN A 81 0.27 32.00 5.38
CA ASN A 81 0.84 32.60 4.18
C ASN A 81 0.08 32.18 2.92
N LEU A 82 -0.22 30.88 2.78
CA LEU A 82 -0.95 30.35 1.62
C LEU A 82 -2.39 30.85 1.59
N SER A 83 -3.10 30.87 2.73
CA SER A 83 -4.49 31.33 2.79
C SER A 83 -4.62 32.80 2.42
N LYS A 84 -3.74 33.68 2.95
CA LYS A 84 -3.73 35.12 2.59
C LYS A 84 -3.45 35.34 1.10
N ARG A 85 -2.57 34.53 0.50
CA ARG A 85 -2.27 34.61 -0.95
C ARG A 85 -3.45 34.15 -1.80
N LEU A 86 -4.12 33.06 -1.43
CA LEU A 86 -5.31 32.57 -2.12
C LEU A 86 -6.47 33.56 -2.02
N GLU A 87 -6.73 34.12 -0.84
CA GLU A 87 -7.75 35.17 -0.67
C GLU A 87 -7.46 36.40 -1.53
N SER A 88 -6.20 36.83 -1.59
CA SER A 88 -5.80 37.99 -2.40
C SER A 88 -6.02 37.74 -3.90
N LEU A 89 -5.71 36.54 -4.38
CA LEU A 89 -5.93 36.14 -5.77
C LEU A 89 -7.42 36.01 -6.12
N LEU A 90 -8.21 35.40 -5.24
CA LEU A 90 -9.66 35.23 -5.44
C LEU A 90 -10.44 36.54 -5.35
N ARG A 91 -9.94 37.55 -4.62
CA ARG A 91 -10.54 38.90 -4.56
C ARG A 91 -10.12 39.80 -5.73
N ALA A 92 -9.03 39.47 -6.42
CA ALA A 92 -8.55 40.20 -7.59
C ALA A 92 -9.21 39.78 -8.91
N HIS A 93 -10.06 38.74 -8.86
CA HIS A 93 -10.92 38.26 -9.94
C HIS A 93 -12.39 38.38 -9.54
#